data_AF-A0A2N2HZK4-F1
#
_entry.id   AF-A0A2N2HZK4-F1
#
_cell.length_a   1.000
_cell.length_b   1.000
_cell.length_c   1.000
_cell.angle_alpha   90.00
_cell.angle_beta   90.00
_cell.angle_gamma   90.00
#
_symmetry.space_group_name_H-M   'P 1'
#
loop_
_entity.id
_entity.type
_entity.pdbx_description
1 polymer ?
#
loop_
_entity_poly.entity_id
_entity_poly.type
_entity_poly.pdbx_seq_one_letter_code
_entity_poly.pdbx_strand_id
1 'polypeptide(L)'
;MKRKIILIICVLSLVILTIAYLSINKNEQPLSERPLVDEPSMGGKNAKDQNEACSVASFIRKEYVATGTDQDIIKMYCKGGSRSFHIHIYGITKHGSQDIIVKLVESELHKRSWKPVYLLFLERENFIKSWGAGYERANEKKLYSVLIK
;
A
#
# COMPACT_ATOMS: atom_id res chain seq x y z
N MET A 1 40.13 39.53 1.20
CA MET A 1 39.91 38.29 1.99
C MET A 1 38.44 37.97 2.21
N LYS A 2 37.58 38.93 2.59
CA LYS A 2 36.13 38.72 2.85
C LYS A 2 35.35 38.00 1.73
N ARG A 3 35.61 38.30 0.45
CA ARG A 3 34.95 37.64 -0.69
C ARG A 3 35.28 36.15 -0.84
N LYS A 4 36.48 35.71 -0.43
CA LYS A 4 36.88 34.28 -0.51
C LYS A 4 36.16 33.43 0.55
N ILE A 5 35.88 34.01 1.72
CA ILE A 5 35.19 33.33 2.83
C ILE A 5 33.72 33.06 2.47
N ILE A 6 33.03 34.03 1.86
CA ILE A 6 31.63 33.88 1.42
C ILE A 6 31.50 32.73 0.40
N LEU A 7 32.43 32.65 -0.54
CA LEU A 7 32.40 31.63 -1.59
C LEU A 7 32.57 30.21 -1.02
N ILE A 8 33.44 30.06 0.00
CA ILE A 8 33.66 28.79 0.69
C ILE A 8 32.38 28.35 1.44
N ILE A 9 31.72 29.26 2.14
CA ILE A 9 30.48 28.97 2.86
C ILE A 9 29.38 28.52 1.89
N CYS A 10 29.22 29.20 0.75
CA CYS A 10 28.23 28.81 -0.26
C CYS A 10 28.47 27.40 -0.80
N VAL A 11 29.73 27.03 -1.08
CA VAL A 11 30.08 25.69 -1.55
C VAL A 11 29.82 24.64 -0.47
N LEU A 12 30.18 24.91 0.79
CA LEU A 12 29.91 24.01 1.91
C LEU A 12 28.41 23.77 2.12
N SER A 13 27.59 24.82 2.06
CA SER A 13 26.13 24.69 2.15
C SER A 13 25.55 23.83 1.02
N LEU A 14 26.07 23.96 -0.20
CA LEU A 14 25.64 23.16 -1.35
C LEU A 14 25.99 21.67 -1.19
N VAL A 15 27.16 21.38 -0.62
CA VAL A 15 27.62 20.01 -0.34
C VAL A 15 26.78 19.36 0.77
N ILE A 16 26.43 20.11 1.81
CA ILE A 16 25.58 19.61 2.90
C ILE A 16 24.17 19.28 2.37
N LEU A 17 23.60 20.13 1.51
CA LEU A 17 22.31 19.88 0.88
C LEU A 17 22.31 18.62 -0.01
N THR A 18 23.38 18.39 -0.76
CA THR A 18 23.50 17.20 -1.61
C THR A 18 23.67 15.91 -0.81
N ILE A 19 24.42 15.93 0.30
CA ILE A 19 24.56 14.77 1.20
C ILE A 19 23.25 14.47 1.94
N ALA A 20 22.53 15.51 2.38
CA ALA A 20 21.22 15.36 3.00
C ALA A 20 20.21 14.76 2.01
N TYR A 21 20.20 15.24 0.77
CA TYR A 21 19.36 14.70 -0.29
C TYR A 21 19.69 13.24 -0.62
N LEU A 22 20.98 12.88 -0.70
CA LEU A 22 21.40 11.49 -0.93
C LEU A 22 21.04 10.55 0.23
N SER A 23 21.09 11.05 1.48
CA SER A 23 20.73 10.27 2.67
C SER A 23 19.22 10.04 2.77
N ILE A 24 18.40 10.97 2.29
CA ILE A 24 16.95 10.80 2.20
C ILE A 24 16.60 9.70 1.18
N ASN A 25 17.21 9.73 0.00
CA ASN A 25 16.97 8.71 -1.04
C ASN A 25 17.54 7.32 -0.71
N LYS A 26 18.59 7.22 0.13
CA LYS A 26 19.13 5.92 0.57
C LYS A 26 18.30 5.24 1.67
N ASN A 27 17.45 5.99 2.37
CA ASN A 27 16.55 5.45 3.39
C ASN A 27 15.19 5.03 2.84
N GLU A 28 14.91 5.25 1.55
CA GLU A 28 13.89 4.49 0.84
C GLU A 28 14.45 3.09 0.58
N GLN A 29 14.33 2.25 1.61
CA GLN A 29 14.60 0.83 1.52
C GLN A 29 13.88 0.28 0.28
N PRO A 30 14.56 -0.48 -0.60
CA PRO A 30 13.94 -0.97 -1.82
C PRO A 30 12.67 -1.75 -1.45
N LEU A 31 11.59 -1.51 -2.20
CA LEU A 31 10.24 -2.10 -2.05
C LEU A 31 10.20 -3.64 -1.93
N SER A 32 11.33 -4.34 -2.02
CA SER A 32 11.47 -5.79 -2.12
C SER A 32 11.79 -6.53 -0.82
N GLU A 33 12.05 -5.86 0.32
CA GLU A 33 12.51 -6.55 1.54
C GLU A 33 11.38 -6.98 2.51
N ARG A 34 10.11 -6.68 2.19
CA ARG A 34 8.98 -7.05 3.06
C ARG A 34 8.48 -8.47 2.77
N PRO A 35 7.97 -9.19 3.79
CA PRO A 35 7.51 -10.55 3.61
C PRO A 35 6.34 -10.58 2.63
N LEU A 36 6.50 -11.37 1.56
CA LEU A 36 5.40 -11.78 0.71
C LEU A 36 4.80 -13.03 1.35
N VAL A 37 3.64 -12.87 1.96
CA VAL A 37 2.85 -14.01 2.44
C VAL A 37 2.19 -14.67 1.24
N ASP A 38 2.26 -16.00 1.18
CA ASP A 38 1.55 -16.79 0.18
C ASP A 38 0.05 -16.49 0.21
N GLU A 39 -0.55 -16.38 -0.97
CA GLU A 39 -1.99 -16.18 -1.06
C GLU A 39 -2.69 -17.43 -0.53
N PRO A 40 -3.55 -17.33 0.50
CA PRO A 40 -4.25 -18.48 1.02
C PRO A 40 -5.17 -19.08 -0.05
N SER A 41 -5.16 -20.42 -0.16
CA SER A 41 -6.03 -21.18 -1.06
C SER A 41 -7.50 -20.76 -0.88
N MET A 42 -8.14 -20.38 -2.00
CA MET A 42 -9.55 -19.98 -1.98
C MET A 42 -10.48 -21.19 -2.08
N GLY A 43 -10.98 -21.65 -0.95
CA GLY A 43 -12.25 -22.39 -0.89
C GLY A 43 -13.45 -21.43 -0.82
N GLY A 44 -14.63 -21.85 -1.29
CA GLY A 44 -15.94 -21.23 -0.99
C GLY A 44 -16.09 -19.74 -1.31
N LYS A 45 -16.63 -19.43 -2.50
CA LYS A 45 -17.05 -18.08 -2.88
C LYS A 45 -18.57 -18.03 -2.90
N ASN A 46 -19.18 -17.52 -1.84
CA ASN A 46 -20.61 -17.16 -1.87
C ASN A 46 -20.75 -15.63 -1.89
N ALA A 47 -21.94 -15.15 -2.27
CA ALA A 47 -22.21 -13.71 -2.37
C ALA A 47 -22.08 -12.98 -1.02
N LYS A 48 -22.35 -13.67 0.10
CA LYS A 48 -22.22 -13.11 1.45
C LYS A 48 -20.75 -12.78 1.76
N ASP A 49 -19.84 -13.73 1.55
CA ASP A 49 -18.40 -13.54 1.78
C ASP A 49 -17.82 -12.43 0.89
N GLN A 50 -18.32 -12.33 -0.36
CA GLN A 50 -17.95 -11.24 -1.25
C GLN A 50 -18.41 -9.88 -0.72
N ASN A 51 -19.65 -9.78 -0.26
CA ASN A 51 -20.21 -8.55 0.31
C ASN A 51 -19.46 -8.13 1.58
N GLU A 52 -19.14 -9.08 2.45
CA GLU A 52 -18.37 -8.82 3.67
C GLU A 52 -16.94 -8.35 3.32
N ALA A 53 -16.24 -9.00 2.39
CA ALA A 53 -14.93 -8.53 1.93
C ALA A 53 -15.01 -7.11 1.35
N CYS A 54 -16.07 -6.77 0.62
CA CYS A 54 -16.26 -5.41 0.10
C CYS A 54 -16.62 -4.40 1.20
N SER A 55 -17.23 -4.83 2.30
CA SER A 55 -17.45 -3.99 3.48
C SER A 55 -16.13 -3.64 4.18
N VAL A 56 -15.20 -4.60 4.26
CA VAL A 56 -13.82 -4.37 4.77
C VAL A 56 -13.10 -3.37 3.87
N ALA A 57 -13.12 -3.56 2.55
CA ALA A 57 -12.51 -2.62 1.61
C ALA A 57 -13.10 -1.20 1.75
N SER A 58 -14.42 -1.09 1.89
CA SER A 58 -15.11 0.19 2.09
C SER A 58 -14.69 0.86 3.40
N PHE A 59 -14.55 0.08 4.47
CA PHE A 59 -14.06 0.56 5.75
C PHE A 59 -12.63 1.11 5.65
N ILE A 60 -11.69 0.33 5.10
CA ILE A 60 -10.29 0.77 4.93
C ILE A 60 -10.23 2.06 4.13
N ARG A 61 -10.98 2.14 3.01
CA ARG A 61 -11.02 3.33 2.18
C ARG A 61 -11.54 4.54 2.96
N LYS A 62 -12.62 4.39 3.71
CA LYS A 62 -13.22 5.49 4.48
C LYS A 62 -12.24 6.04 5.52
N GLU A 63 -11.66 5.16 6.33
CA GLU A 63 -10.78 5.57 7.43
C GLU A 63 -9.44 6.09 6.91
N TYR A 64 -8.86 5.48 5.88
CA TYR A 64 -7.62 5.98 5.29
C TYR A 64 -7.81 7.31 4.55
N VAL A 65 -8.94 7.54 3.88
CA VAL A 65 -9.22 8.88 3.29
C VAL A 65 -9.34 9.94 4.39
N ALA A 66 -9.89 9.58 5.55
CA ALA A 66 -10.01 10.50 6.68
C ALA A 66 -8.65 10.93 7.28
N THR A 67 -7.55 10.20 7.01
CA THR A 67 -6.19 10.61 7.46
C THR A 67 -5.59 11.74 6.62
N GLY A 68 -6.29 12.22 5.58
CA GLY A 68 -5.84 13.34 4.73
C GLY A 68 -4.62 13.02 3.86
N THR A 69 -4.24 11.75 3.75
CA THR A 69 -3.08 11.28 3.00
C THR A 69 -3.48 11.00 1.54
N ASP A 70 -2.69 11.50 0.57
CA ASP A 70 -2.79 11.29 -0.89
C ASP A 70 -4.16 10.77 -1.38
N GLN A 71 -5.04 11.69 -1.79
CA GLN A 71 -6.40 11.40 -2.29
C GLN A 71 -6.43 10.65 -3.63
N ASP A 72 -5.27 10.33 -4.21
CA ASP A 72 -5.15 9.66 -5.50
C ASP A 72 -5.67 8.22 -5.41
N ILE A 73 -6.96 8.11 -5.72
CA ILE A 73 -7.75 6.93 -6.07
C ILE A 73 -7.11 5.62 -5.61
N ILE A 74 -7.28 5.33 -4.31
CA ILE A 74 -7.13 3.96 -3.82
C ILE A 74 -8.19 3.13 -4.53
N LYS A 75 -7.77 2.42 -5.56
CA LYS A 75 -8.58 1.33 -6.08
C LYS A 75 -8.41 0.19 -5.11
N MET A 76 -9.53 -0.38 -4.69
CA MET A 76 -9.54 -1.60 -3.93
C MET A 76 -10.34 -2.64 -4.69
N TYR A 77 -9.83 -3.86 -4.71
CA TYR A 77 -10.58 -5.01 -5.17
C TYR A 77 -10.79 -5.94 -3.98
N CYS A 78 -12.05 -6.25 -3.70
CA CYS A 78 -12.46 -7.17 -2.66
C CYS A 78 -12.78 -8.53 -3.27
N LYS A 79 -12.42 -9.59 -2.55
CA LYS A 79 -12.81 -10.94 -2.89
C LYS A 79 -13.09 -11.76 -1.64
N GLY A 80 -14.26 -12.37 -1.60
CA GLY A 80 -14.66 -13.28 -0.53
C GLY A 80 -13.91 -14.61 -0.60
N GLY A 81 -13.56 -15.16 0.55
CA GLY A 81 -12.98 -16.49 0.68
C GLY A 81 -13.52 -17.23 1.92
N SER A 82 -13.45 -18.55 1.87
CA SER A 82 -13.90 -19.42 2.98
C SER A 82 -13.15 -19.15 4.28
N ARG A 83 -11.82 -18.95 4.20
CA ARG A 83 -10.93 -18.78 5.37
C ARG A 83 -10.46 -17.35 5.60
N SER A 84 -10.54 -16.49 4.59
CA SER A 84 -10.09 -15.11 4.67
C SER A 84 -10.78 -14.21 3.65
N PHE A 85 -10.83 -12.91 3.93
CA PHE A 85 -11.18 -11.89 2.95
C PHE A 85 -9.93 -11.39 2.24
N HIS A 86 -9.98 -11.23 0.92
CA HIS A 86 -8.83 -10.80 0.12
C HIS A 86 -9.08 -9.39 -0.39
N ILE A 87 -8.25 -8.45 0.04
CA ILE A 87 -8.34 -7.04 -0.34
C ILE A 87 -7.07 -6.65 -1.07
N HIS A 88 -7.19 -6.35 -2.37
CA HIS A 88 -6.11 -5.78 -3.15
C HIS A 88 -6.20 -4.27 -3.05
N ILE A 89 -5.08 -3.61 -2.79
CA ILE A 89 -4.97 -2.17 -2.58
C ILE A 89 -3.93 -1.63 -3.56
N TYR A 90 -4.39 -0.77 -4.46
CA TYR A 90 -3.54 -0.23 -5.54
C TYR A 90 -3.14 1.21 -5.25
N GLY A 91 -1.89 1.56 -5.59
CA GLY A 91 -1.42 2.95 -5.58
C GLY A 91 -0.86 3.42 -4.24
N ILE A 92 -0.85 2.58 -3.20
CA ILE A 92 -0.22 2.89 -1.91
C ILE A 92 1.18 2.27 -1.88
N THR A 93 2.16 3.04 -2.33
CA THR A 93 3.55 2.59 -2.48
C THR A 93 4.40 2.90 -1.24
N LYS A 94 4.06 3.96 -0.49
CA LYS A 94 4.78 4.37 0.73
C LYS A 94 4.53 3.36 1.86
N HIS A 95 5.61 2.88 2.47
CA HIS A 95 5.57 1.93 3.58
C HIS A 95 4.75 2.41 4.79
N GLY A 96 4.94 3.66 5.23
CA GLY A 96 4.18 4.21 6.35
C GLY A 96 2.67 4.20 6.13
N SER A 97 2.23 4.45 4.89
CA SER A 97 0.82 4.39 4.51
C SER A 97 0.26 2.97 4.52
N GLN A 98 1.05 1.97 4.11
CA GLN A 98 0.68 0.56 4.18
C GLN A 98 0.50 0.12 5.64
N ASP A 99 1.42 0.51 6.52
CA ASP A 99 1.40 0.12 7.93
C ASP A 99 0.23 0.73 8.70
N ILE A 100 -0.19 1.95 8.35
CA ILE A 100 -1.42 2.57 8.86
C ILE A 100 -2.64 1.68 8.55
N ILE A 101 -2.74 1.17 7.32
CA ILE A 101 -3.86 0.30 6.91
C ILE A 101 -3.80 -1.04 7.63
N VAL A 102 -2.61 -1.64 7.78
CA VAL A 102 -2.47 -2.91 8.51
C VAL A 102 -2.95 -2.75 9.95
N LYS A 103 -2.46 -1.73 10.66
CA LYS A 103 -2.87 -1.44 12.05
C LYS A 103 -4.35 -1.12 12.17
N LEU A 104 -4.90 -0.39 11.20
CA LEU A 104 -6.33 -0.08 11.14
C LEU A 104 -7.16 -1.37 11.10
N VAL A 105 -6.84 -2.28 10.18
CA VAL A 105 -7.57 -3.55 10.03
C VAL A 105 -7.39 -4.44 11.25
N GLU A 106 -6.16 -4.56 11.76
CA GLU A 106 -5.85 -5.30 12.99
C GLU A 106 -6.68 -4.82 14.18
N SER A 107 -6.84 -3.50 14.34
CA SER A 107 -7.60 -2.91 15.45
C SER A 107 -9.12 -3.18 15.40
N GLU A 108 -9.65 -3.50 14.22
CA GLU A 108 -11.09 -3.70 13.99
C GLU A 108 -11.48 -5.15 13.75
N LEU A 109 -10.53 -6.01 13.39
CA LEU A 109 -10.77 -7.41 13.03
C LEU A 109 -11.58 -8.13 14.11
N HIS A 110 -11.14 -8.04 15.37
CA HIS A 110 -11.82 -8.68 16.50
C HIS A 110 -13.11 -7.96 16.90
N LYS A 111 -13.14 -6.62 16.84
CA LYS A 111 -14.33 -5.82 17.19
C LYS A 111 -15.51 -6.12 16.27
N ARG A 112 -15.23 -6.39 15.00
CA ARG A 112 -16.22 -6.64 13.95
C ARG A 112 -16.43 -8.12 13.65
N SER A 113 -15.71 -9.01 14.37
CA SER A 113 -15.74 -10.46 14.14
C SER A 113 -15.51 -10.84 12.68
N TRP A 114 -14.60 -10.13 12.01
CA TRP A 114 -14.24 -10.43 10.64
C TRP A 114 -13.43 -11.72 10.56
N LYS A 115 -13.57 -12.44 9.46
CA LYS A 115 -12.60 -13.47 9.08
C LYS A 115 -11.22 -12.83 8.92
N PRO A 116 -10.13 -13.61 9.01
CA PRO A 116 -8.80 -13.14 8.68
C PRO A 116 -8.77 -12.35 7.36
N VAL A 117 -8.00 -11.27 7.32
CA VAL A 117 -7.94 -10.37 6.15
C VAL A 117 -6.57 -10.47 5.51
N TYR A 118 -6.53 -10.94 4.27
CA TYR A 118 -5.37 -10.91 3.41
C TYR A 118 -5.34 -9.58 2.66
N LEU A 119 -4.36 -8.73 2.98
CA LEU A 119 -4.12 -7.47 2.29
C LEU A 119 -2.99 -7.66 1.28
N LEU A 120 -3.22 -7.21 0.03
CA LEU A 120 -2.23 -7.23 -1.03
C LEU A 120 -2.03 -5.81 -1.58
N PHE A 121 -0.87 -5.22 -1.35
CA PHE A 121 -0.50 -3.89 -1.84
C PHE A 121 0.24 -4.00 -3.18
N LEU A 122 -0.20 -3.19 -4.15
CA LEU A 122 0.24 -3.27 -5.54
C LEU A 122 0.70 -1.89 -6.05
N GLU A 123 1.87 -1.86 -6.70
CA GLU A 123 2.39 -0.72 -7.47
C GLU A 123 1.60 -0.68 -8.78
N ARG A 124 0.94 0.44 -9.03
CA ARG A 124 0.00 0.53 -10.14
C ARG A 124 0.75 0.86 -11.44
N GLU A 125 1.37 -0.13 -12.08
CA GLU A 125 1.97 0.06 -13.40
C GLU A 125 0.92 -0.25 -14.49
N ASN A 126 0.18 0.77 -14.91
CA ASN A 126 -0.72 0.77 -16.08
C ASN A 126 -1.85 -0.29 -16.08
N PHE A 127 -3.07 0.12 -15.70
CA PHE A 127 -4.27 -0.60 -16.10
C PHE A 127 -4.46 -0.43 -17.61
N ILE A 128 -4.03 -1.40 -18.43
CA ILE A 128 -4.46 -1.47 -19.81
C ILE A 128 -5.97 -1.75 -19.76
N LYS A 129 -6.79 -0.76 -20.16
CA LYS A 129 -8.23 -0.96 -20.36
C LYS A 129 -8.40 -1.87 -21.57
N SER A 130 -8.46 -3.19 -21.36
CA SER A 130 -9.09 -4.07 -22.32
C SER A 130 -10.58 -3.74 -22.34
N TRP A 131 -11.09 -3.35 -23.51
CA TRP A 131 -12.52 -3.15 -23.75
C TRP A 131 -13.23 -4.49 -23.63
N GLY A 132 -14.18 -4.59 -22.69
CA GLY A 132 -14.98 -5.80 -22.49
C GLY A 132 -14.27 -6.86 -21.65
N ALA A 133 -14.86 -7.21 -20.51
CA ALA A 133 -14.47 -8.32 -19.64
C ALA A 133 -13.10 -8.19 -18.93
N GLY A 134 -13.05 -7.32 -17.92
CA GLY A 134 -12.07 -7.41 -16.84
C GLY A 134 -10.68 -6.87 -17.19
N TYR A 135 -10.14 -6.05 -16.28
CA TYR A 135 -8.75 -5.63 -16.36
C TYR A 135 -7.84 -6.86 -16.39
N GLU A 136 -7.12 -7.08 -17.50
CA GLU A 136 -6.11 -8.13 -17.57
C GLU A 136 -4.93 -7.75 -16.67
N ARG A 137 -4.59 -8.63 -15.72
CA ARG A 137 -3.62 -8.44 -14.63
C ARG A 137 -2.16 -8.51 -15.09
N ALA A 138 -1.86 -8.09 -16.31
CA ALA A 138 -0.59 -8.42 -16.95
C ALA A 138 0.63 -7.80 -16.24
N ASN A 139 0.49 -6.68 -15.53
CA ASN A 139 1.60 -5.95 -14.89
C ASN A 139 1.32 -5.50 -13.44
N GLU A 140 0.71 -6.35 -12.61
CA GLU A 140 0.58 -6.04 -11.17
C GLU A 140 1.89 -6.34 -10.42
N LYS A 141 2.68 -5.30 -10.09
CA LYS A 141 3.85 -5.47 -9.23
C LYS A 141 3.42 -5.50 -7.77
N LYS A 142 3.59 -6.67 -7.14
CA LYS A 142 3.34 -6.86 -5.70
C LYS A 142 4.41 -6.11 -4.90
N LEU A 143 3.96 -5.24 -4.00
CA LEU A 143 4.83 -4.50 -3.10
C LEU A 143 4.92 -5.18 -1.74
N TYR A 144 3.77 -5.58 -1.21
CA TYR A 144 3.67 -6.10 0.13
C TYR A 144 2.38 -6.92 0.27
N SER A 145 2.44 -8.02 1.01
CA SER A 145 1.24 -8.76 1.40
C SER A 145 1.29 -9.15 2.86
N VAL A 146 0.12 -9.20 3.50
CA VAL A 146 0.02 -9.60 4.91
C VAL A 146 -1.32 -10.28 5.15
N LEU A 147 -1.30 -11.31 6.00
CA LEU A 147 -2.50 -11.95 6.52
C LEU A 147 -2.69 -11.55 7.98
N ILE A 148 -3.76 -10.81 8.26
CA ILE A 148 -4.15 -10.37 9.59
C ILE A 148 -5.17 -11.37 10.13
N LYS A 149 -4.93 -11.93 11.31
CA LYS A 149 -5.71 -13.01 11.92
C LYS A 149 -6.40 -12.59 13.21
#